data_AF-A0A1F7XAH8-F1
#
_entry.id   AF-A0A1F7XAH8-F1
#
_cell.length_a   1.000
_cell.length_b   1.000
_cell.length_c   1.000
_cell.angle_alpha   90.00
_cell.angle_beta   90.00
_cell.angle_gamma   90.00
#
_symmetry.space_group_name_H-M   'P 1'
#
loop_
_entity.id
_entity.type
_entity.pdbx_description
1 polymer ?
#
loop_
_entity_poly.entity_id
_entity_poly.type
_entity_poly.pdbx_seq_one_letter_code
_entity_poly.pdbx_strand_id
1 'polypeptide(L)' 'MLLEGIIEDLSVFRRTLRGEDKVAFDSLMNKTRSHASSCTVTPMLEPMDAVFLSILVEQEKEIISLRQSLPHNKGN' A
#
# COMPACT_ATOMS: atom_id res chain seq x y z
N MET A 1 -18.00 0.38 -2.46
CA MET A 1 -17.67 -0.27 -1.16
C MET A 1 -16.85 -1.56 -1.32
N LEU A 2 -16.28 -1.86 -2.50
CA LEU A 2 -15.51 -3.08 -2.73
C LEU A 2 -14.19 -3.11 -1.93
N LEU A 3 -13.50 -1.98 -1.84
CA LEU A 3 -12.23 -1.88 -1.13
C LEU A 3 -12.35 -2.15 0.38
N GLU A 4 -13.31 -1.54 1.07
CA GLU A 4 -13.45 -1.74 2.52
C GLU A 4 -13.88 -3.19 2.85
N GLY A 5 -14.62 -3.86 1.95
CA GLY A 5 -14.91 -5.29 2.10
C GLY A 5 -13.64 -6.14 2.07
N ILE A 6 -12.73 -5.86 1.13
CA ILE A 6 -11.42 -6.53 1.05
C ILE A 6 -10.58 -6.28 2.29
N ILE A 7 -10.54 -5.03 2.78
CA ILE A 7 -9.79 -4.68 3.99
C ILE A 7 -10.35 -5.42 5.21
N GLU A 8 -11.67 -5.57 5.30
CA GLU A 8 -12.33 -6.35 6.35
C GLU A 8 -11.95 -7.84 6.25
N ASP A 9 -11.92 -8.43 5.06
CA ASP A 9 -11.49 -9.82 4.86
C ASP A 9 -10.01 -10.02 5.27
N LEU A 10 -9.16 -9.05 4.96
CA LEU A 10 -7.75 -9.04 5.38
C LEU A 10 -7.58 -8.84 6.89
N SER A 11 -8.62 -8.45 7.64
CA SER A 11 -8.55 -8.30 9.09
C SER A 11 -8.19 -9.62 9.80
N VAL A 12 -8.55 -10.77 9.21
CA VAL A 12 -8.17 -12.09 9.72
C VAL A 12 -6.66 -12.29 9.66
N PHE A 13 -6.05 -11.93 8.54
CA PHE A 13 -4.58 -11.93 8.39
C PHE A 13 -3.93 -10.94 9.35
N ARG A 14 -4.46 -9.72 9.46
CA ARG A 14 -3.96 -8.71 10.40
C ARG A 14 -3.92 -9.21 11.85
N ARG A 15 -4.90 -10.03 12.28
CA ARG A 15 -4.95 -10.57 13.65
C ARG A 15 -3.80 -11.53 13.97
N THR A 16 -3.16 -12.13 12.97
CA THR A 16 -2.00 -13.03 13.18
C THR A 16 -0.70 -12.26 13.34
N LEU A 17 -0.63 -11.02 12.84
CA LEU A 17 0.54 -10.15 12.92
C LEU A 17 0.75 -9.59 14.34
N ARG A 18 2.01 -9.34 14.69
CA ARG A 18 2.43 -8.80 16.00
C ARG A 18 3.45 -7.68 15.82
N GLY A 19 3.55 -6.79 16.81
CA GLY A 19 4.58 -5.75 16.85
C GLY A 19 4.62 -4.89 15.59
N GLU A 20 5.81 -4.76 15.01
CA GLU A 20 6.10 -3.93 13.84
C GLU A 20 5.35 -4.40 12.58
N ASP A 21 5.16 -5.70 12.40
CA ASP A 21 4.45 -6.24 11.22
C ASP A 21 2.99 -5.74 11.17
N LYS A 22 2.35 -5.65 12.34
CA LYS A 22 0.97 -5.17 12.45
C LYS A 22 0.88 -3.68 12.14
N VAL A 23 1.85 -2.89 12.59
CA VAL A 23 1.95 -1.45 12.30
C VAL A 23 2.21 -1.21 10.81
N ALA A 24 3.12 -1.99 10.22
CA ALA A 24 3.40 -1.95 8.79
C ALA A 24 2.13 -2.27 7.98
N PHE A 25 1.42 -3.33 8.33
CA PHE A 25 0.17 -3.70 7.69
C PHE A 25 -0.89 -2.58 7.75
N ASP A 26 -1.08 -1.95 8.92
CA ASP A 26 -2.01 -0.83 9.07
C ASP A 26 -1.64 0.34 8.15
N SER A 27 -0.35 0.64 8.03
CA SER A 27 0.14 1.63 7.08
C SER A 27 -0.14 1.26 5.62
N LEU A 28 -0.04 -0.03 5.24
CA LEU A 28 -0.36 -0.49 3.88
C LEU A 28 -1.85 -0.31 3.56
N MET A 29 -2.75 -0.65 4.48
CA MET A 29 -4.20 -0.47 4.25
C MET A 29 -4.58 1.00 4.05
N ASN A 30 -3.89 1.91 4.74
CA ASN A 30 -4.07 3.35 4.51
C ASN A 30 -3.61 3.78 3.11
N LYS A 31 -2.50 3.24 2.60
CA LYS A 31 -2.03 3.49 1.23
C LYS A 31 -3.05 3.05 0.18
N THR A 32 -3.74 1.94 0.43
CA THR A 32 -4.79 1.47 -0.48
C THR A 32 -5.96 2.45 -0.58
N ARG A 33 -6.36 3.07 0.54
CA ARG A 33 -7.47 4.06 0.55
C ARG A 33 -7.19 5.29 -0.30
N SER A 34 -5.92 5.69 -0.44
CA SER A 34 -5.51 6.80 -1.31
C SER A 34 -5.85 6.59 -2.79
N HIS A 35 -6.06 5.34 -3.21
CA HIS A 35 -6.35 4.93 -4.60
C HIS A 35 -7.72 4.25 -4.73
N ALA A 36 -8.60 4.42 -3.75
CA ALA A 36 -9.93 3.79 -3.74
C ALA A 36 -10.77 4.15 -4.98
N SER A 37 -10.60 5.36 -5.51
CA SER A 37 -11.25 5.82 -6.75
C SER A 37 -10.68 5.17 -8.01
N SER A 38 -9.40 4.77 -8.00
CA SER A 38 -8.73 4.08 -9.11
C SER A 38 -9.15 2.62 -9.21
N CYS A 39 -9.42 1.98 -8.07
CA CYS A 39 -9.86 0.58 -8.00
C CYS A 39 -11.20 0.33 -8.71
N THR A 40 -12.04 1.35 -8.89
CA THR A 40 -13.34 1.23 -9.58
C THR A 40 -13.27 1.40 -11.11
N VAL A 41 -12.11 1.81 -11.65
CA VAL A 41 -11.96 2.18 -13.07
C VAL A 41 -11.33 1.07 -13.90
N THR A 42 -10.81 0.02 -13.26
CA THR A 42 -10.11 -1.07 -13.94
C THR A 42 -10.94 -2.36 -13.90
N PRO A 43 -11.95 -2.53 -14.78
CA PRO A 43 -12.78 -3.74 -14.82
C PRO A 43 -12.01 -5.01 -15.20
N MET A 44 -10.75 -4.86 -15.63
CA MET A 44 -9.85 -5.96 -15.97
C MET A 44 -9.01 -6.47 -14.78
N LEU A 45 -8.97 -5.74 -13.66
CA LEU A 45 -8.17 -6.11 -12.50
C LEU A 45 -9.06 -6.79 -11.45
N GLU A 46 -8.60 -7.91 -10.90
CA GLU A 46 -9.24 -8.44 -9.71
C GLU A 46 -9.10 -7.42 -8.56
N PRO A 47 -10.09 -7.33 -7.65
CA PRO A 47 -10.09 -6.26 -6.64
C PRO A 47 -8.87 -6.27 -5.72
N MET A 48 -8.30 -7.46 -5.45
CA MET A 48 -7.05 -7.62 -4.71
C MET A 48 -5.82 -7.11 -5.48
N ASP A 49 -5.80 -7.25 -6.80
CA ASP A 49 -4.71 -6.70 -7.61
C ASP A 49 -4.69 -5.18 -7.55
N ALA A 50 -5.87 -4.56 -7.47
CA ALA A 50 -6.00 -3.11 -7.33
C ALA A 50 -5.49 -2.65 -5.96
N VAL A 51 -5.71 -3.44 -4.91
CA VAL A 51 -5.13 -3.22 -3.58
C VAL A 51 -3.61 -3.26 -3.62
N PHE A 52 -3.02 -4.28 -4.23
CA PHE A 52 -1.58 -4.41 -4.34
C PHE A 52 -0.94 -3.31 -5.19
N LEU A 53 -1.54 -2.98 -6.33
CA LEU A 53 -1.04 -1.91 -7.17
C LEU A 53 -1.04 -0.57 -6.44
N SER A 54 -2.11 -0.27 -5.69
CA SER A 54 -2.21 0.94 -4.88
C SER A 54 -1.09 1.02 -3.83
N ILE A 55 -0.79 -0.10 -3.17
CA ILE A 55 0.31 -0.20 -2.20
C ILE A 55 1.67 0.05 -2.89
N LEU A 56 1.91 -0.60 -4.03
CA LEU A 56 3.15 -0.47 -4.78
C LEU A 56 3.38 0.96 -5.26
N VAL A 57 2.34 1.64 -5.74
CA VAL A 57 2.42 3.04 -6.17
C VAL A 57 2.83 3.97 -5.03
N GLU A 58 2.21 3.84 -3.86
CA GLU A 58 2.56 4.67 -2.70
C GLU A 58 3.95 4.34 -2.14
N GLN A 59 4.35 3.06 -2.16
CA GLN A 59 5.71 2.66 -1.78
C GLN A 59 6.76 3.21 -2.76
N GLU A 60 6.51 3.18 -4.06
CA GLU A 60 7.45 3.73 -5.06
C GLU A 60 7.60 5.25 -4.89
N LYS A 61 6.51 5.97 -4.59
CA LYS A 61 6.56 7.40 -4.26
C LYS A 61 7.44 7.67 -3.03
N GLU A 62 7.29 6.89 -1.97
CA GLU A 62 8.15 6.99 -0.78
C GLU A 62 9.61 6.69 -1.11
N ILE A 63 9.90 5.65 -1.89
CA ILE A 63 11.25 5.30 -2.34
C ILE A 63 11.88 6.44 -3.14
N ILE A 64 11.15 7.03 -4.09
CA ILE A 64 11.60 8.17 -4.88
C ILE A 64 11.90 9.36 -3.97
N SER A 65 11.01 9.67 -3.02
CA SER A 65 11.19 10.77 -2.07
C SER A 65 12.42 10.56 -1.18
N LEU A 66 12.63 9.34 -0.67
CA LEU A 66 13.81 8.98 0.12
C LEU A 66 15.09 9.12 -0.71
N ARG A 67 15.09 8.61 -1.95
CA ARG A 67 16.25 8.73 -2.87
C ARG A 67 16.59 10.18 -3.20
N GLN A 68 15.58 11.05 -3.34
CA GLN A 68 15.79 12.49 -3.57
C GLN A 68 16.29 13.22 -2.33
N SER A 69 15.91 12.75 -1.14
CA SER A 69 16.30 13.35 0.15
C SER A 69 17.69 12.90 0.62
N LEU A 70 18.22 11.81 0.08
CA LEU A 70 19.60 11.41 0.34
C LEU A 70 20.54 12.44 -0.30
N PRO A 71 21.47 13.05 0.47
CA PRO A 71 22.50 13.87 -0.13
C PRO A 71 23.24 13.03 -1.16
N HIS A 72 23.51 13.59 -2.35
CA HIS A 72 24.37 12.95 -3.33
C HIS A 72 25.73 12.75 -2.69
N ASN A 73 25.96 11.56 -2.13
CA ASN A 73 27.26 11.15 -1.66
C ASN A 73 28.09 10.92 -2.93
N LYS A 74 28.70 12.00 -3.45
CA LYS A 74 29.81 11.89 -4.37
C LYS A 74 30.92 11.23 -3.57
N GLY A 75 31.00 9.91 -3.65
CA GLY A 75 32.12 9.16 -3.13
C GLY A 75 33.41 9.77 -3.66
N ASN A 76 34.27 10.18 -2.72
CA ASN A 76 35.69 10.42 -2.95
C ASN A 76 36.37 9.10 -3.34
#